data_AF-A0A644XH47-F1
#
_entry.id   AF-A0A644XH47-F1
#
_cell.length_a   1.000
_cell.length_b   1.000
_cell.length_c   1.000
_cell.angle_alpha   90.00
_cell.angle_beta   90.00
_cell.angle_gamma   90.00
#
_symmetry.space_group_name_H-M   'P 1'
#
loop_
_entity.id
_entity.type
_entity.pdbx_description
1 polymer ?
#
loop_
_entity_poly.entity_id
_entity_poly.type
_entity_poly.pdbx_seq_one_letter_code
_entity_poly.pdbx_strand_id
1 'polypeptide(L)' 'MGINFIDYVTQIRIERSKELLSNRNLKVYEISELVGYKNLKYFYKIFKRYTGYTPNKYREVLVKSKCIKYKEDK' A
#
# COMPACT_ATOMS: atom_id res chain seq x y z
N MET A 1 -20.55 7.17 -17.64
CA MET A 1 -19.74 6.92 -16.43
C MET A 1 -19.46 5.44 -16.36
N GLY A 2 -18.21 5.03 -16.54
CA GLY A 2 -17.81 3.62 -16.44
C GLY A 2 -16.45 3.55 -15.78
N ILE A 3 -16.35 2.84 -14.67
CA ILE A 3 -15.05 2.49 -14.11
C ILE A 3 -14.48 1.43 -15.05
N ASN A 4 -13.33 1.71 -15.65
CA ASN A 4 -12.64 0.72 -16.48
C ASN A 4 -12.31 -0.48 -15.58
N PHE A 5 -12.58 -1.71 -16.04
CA PHE A 5 -12.27 -2.94 -15.31
C PHE A 5 -10.84 -2.95 -14.76
N ILE A 6 -9.90 -2.41 -15.54
CA ILE A 6 -8.49 -2.28 -15.16
C ILE A 6 -8.32 -1.39 -13.92
N ASP A 7 -9.04 -0.27 -13.85
CA ASP A 7 -8.97 0.66 -12.72
C ASP A 7 -9.58 0.05 -11.46
N TYR A 8 -10.68 -0.69 -11.60
CA TYR A 8 -11.30 -1.41 -10.48
C TYR A 8 -10.35 -2.47 -9.91
N VAL A 9 -9.77 -3.32 -10.77
CA VAL A 9 -8.79 -4.33 -10.35
C VAL A 9 -7.57 -3.66 -9.72
N THR A 10 -7.10 -2.55 -10.29
CA THR A 10 -5.97 -1.79 -9.73
C THR A 10 -6.31 -1.27 -8.34
N GLN A 11 -7.50 -0.72 -8.13
CA GLN A 11 -7.94 -0.24 -6.82
C GLN A 11 -7.94 -1.37 -5.78
N ILE A 12 -8.49 -2.54 -6.11
CA ILE A 12 -8.49 -3.70 -5.19
C ILE A 12 -7.07 -4.15 -4.85
N ARG A 13 -6.18 -4.24 -5.84
CA ARG A 13 -4.77 -4.61 -5.62
C ARG A 13 -4.06 -3.61 -4.73
N ILE A 14 -4.30 -2.32 -4.94
CA ILE A 14 -3.73 -1.27 -4.10
C ILE A 14 -4.25 -1.36 -2.67
N GLU A 15 -5.55 -1.57 -2.47
CA GLU A 15 -6.12 -1.70 -1.13
C GLU A 15 -5.50 -2.89 -0.38
N ARG A 16 -5.40 -4.05 -1.05
CA ARG A 16 -4.73 -5.23 -0.48
C ARG A 16 -3.26 -4.95 -0.15
N SER A 17 -2.56 -4.20 -0.98
CA SER A 17 -1.16 -3.86 -0.72
C SER A 17 -0.99 -2.94 0.50
N LYS A 18 -1.95 -2.06 0.81
CA LYS A 18 -1.94 -1.24 2.03
C LYS A 18 -2.04 -2.10 3.28
N GLU A 19 -2.92 -3.11 3.27
CA GLU A 19 -3.08 -4.07 4.37
C GLU A 19 -1.78 -4.85 4.59
N LEU A 20 -1.17 -5.35 3.52
CA LEU A 20 0.09 -6.09 3.58
C LEU A 20 1.26 -5.21 4.05
N LEU A 21 1.27 -3.91 3.71
CA LEU A 21 2.28 -2.95 4.17
C LEU A 21 2.23 -2.72 5.69
N SER A 22 1.13 -3.05 6.36
CA SER A 22 1.04 -3.01 7.82
C SER A 22 1.88 -4.08 8.51
N ASN A 23 2.21 -5.17 7.80
CA ASN A 23 3.12 -6.21 8.27
C ASN A 23 4.57 -5.80 7.97
N ARG A 24 5.38 -5.60 9.02
CA ARG A 24 6.78 -5.16 8.90
C ARG A 24 7.72 -6.25 8.38
N ASN A 25 7.32 -7.52 8.48
CA ASN A 25 8.14 -8.64 8.05
C ASN A 25 8.15 -8.82 6.53
N LEU A 26 7.13 -8.30 5.84
CA LEU A 26 7.05 -8.36 4.38
C LEU A 26 7.86 -7.22 3.76
N LYS A 27 8.71 -7.55 2.78
CA LYS A 27 9.42 -6.56 1.97
C LYS A 27 8.50 -6.06 0.86
N VAL A 28 8.73 -4.83 0.39
CA VAL A 28 7.86 -4.21 -0.63
C VAL A 28 7.86 -4.99 -1.96
N TYR A 29 8.96 -5.65 -2.32
CA TYR A 29 8.98 -6.50 -3.52
C TYR A 29 8.05 -7.71 -3.36
N GLU A 30 8.05 -8.38 -2.20
CA GLU A 30 7.17 -9.51 -1.92
C GLU A 30 5.70 -9.08 -1.97
N ILE A 31 5.40 -7.92 -1.40
CA ILE A 31 4.04 -7.33 -1.45
C ILE A 31 3.64 -7.07 -2.91
N SER A 32 4.54 -6.54 -3.74
CA SER A 32 4.23 -6.27 -5.15
C SER A 32 3.93 -7.57 -5.92
N GLU A 33 4.65 -8.65 -5.64
CA GLU A 33 4.39 -9.96 -6.24
C GLU A 33 3.07 -10.55 -5.74
N LEU A 34 2.80 -10.47 -4.44
CA LEU A 34 1.56 -10.97 -3.81
C LEU A 34 0.30 -10.31 -4.36
N VAL A 35 0.36 -9.03 -4.76
CA VAL A 35 -0.77 -8.31 -5.36
C VAL A 35 -0.77 -8.35 -6.90
N GLY A 36 0.14 -9.13 -7.50
CA GLY A 36 0.15 -9.42 -8.94
C GLY A 36 0.92 -8.43 -9.83
N TYR A 37 1.88 -7.68 -9.28
CA TYR A 37 2.80 -6.84 -10.04
C TYR A 37 4.20 -7.44 -10.10
N LYS A 38 4.58 -7.93 -11.28
CA LYS A 38 5.95 -8.43 -11.55
C LYS A 38 6.99 -7.31 -11.60
N ASN A 39 6.58 -6.11 -12.02
CA ASN A 39 7.49 -4.97 -12.14
C ASN A 39 7.35 -4.04 -10.92
N LEU A 40 8.37 -4.05 -10.07
CA LEU A 40 8.43 -3.24 -8.86
C LEU A 40 8.32 -1.74 -9.16
N LYS A 41 9.01 -1.23 -10.19
CA LYS A 41 8.97 0.19 -10.54
C LYS A 41 7.56 0.63 -10.95
N TYR A 42 6.85 -0.22 -11.70
CA TYR A 42 5.46 0.04 -12.08
C TYR A 42 4.54 0.04 -10.86
N PHE A 43 4.68 -0.93 -9.95
CA PHE A 43 3.95 -0.96 -8.69
C PHE A 43 4.17 0.34 -7.89
N TYR A 44 5.40 0.80 -7.73
CA TYR A 44 5.70 2.06 -7.03
C TYR A 44 5.00 3.26 -7.67
N LYS A 45 4.98 3.35 -9.01
CA LYS A 45 4.31 4.42 -9.75
C LYS A 45 2.79 4.41 -9.50
N ILE A 46 2.16 3.24 -9.62
CA ILE A 46 0.71 3.09 -9.42
C ILE A 46 0.34 3.32 -7.95
N PHE A 47 1.05 2.69 -7.02
CA PHE A 47 0.79 2.86 -5.59
C PHE A 47 0.89 4.33 -5.17
N LYS A 48 1.92 5.05 -5.63
CA LYS A 48 2.06 6.49 -5.38
C LYS A 48 0.93 7.30 -6.01
N ARG A 49 0.49 6.95 -7.22
CA ARG A 49 -0.65 7.62 -7.88
C ARG A 49 -1.94 7.47 -7.07
N TYR A 50 -2.20 6.29 -6.50
CA TYR A 50 -3.44 6.02 -5.76
C TYR A 50 -3.40 6.48 -4.30
N THR A 51 -2.23 6.48 -3.66
CA THR A 51 -2.11 6.77 -2.21
C THR A 51 -1.47 8.12 -1.90
N GLY A 52 -0.82 8.76 -2.88
CA GLY A 52 0.00 9.96 -2.70
C GLY A 52 1.42 9.68 -2.16
N TYR A 53 1.68 8.46 -1.67
CA TYR A 53 2.94 8.10 -1.01
C TYR A 53 3.62 6.92 -1.70
N THR A 54 4.94 6.81 -1.58
CA THR A 54 5.62 5.55 -1.95
C THR A 54 5.23 4.46 -0.93
N PRO A 55 5.25 3.16 -1.30
CA PRO A 55 4.97 2.07 -0.37
C PRO A 55 5.80 2.14 0.93
N ASN A 56 7.09 2.48 0.83
CA ASN A 56 7.96 2.68 1.99
C ASN A 56 7.49 3.86 2.85
N LYS A 57 7.18 5.00 2.22
CA LYS A 57 6.71 6.18 2.97
C LYS A 57 5.36 5.92 3.64
N TYR A 58 4.48 5.20 2.94
CA TYR A 58 3.19 4.79 3.47
C TYR A 58 3.34 3.91 4.72
N ARG A 59 4.28 2.96 4.70
CA ARG A 59 4.63 2.14 5.86
C ARG A 59 5.10 3.00 7.05
N GLU A 60 5.95 4.00 6.83
CA GLU A 60 6.37 4.92 7.89
C GLU A 60 5.18 5.70 8.48
N VAL A 61 4.27 6.19 7.63
CA VAL A 61 3.07 6.92 8.05
C VAL A 61 2.16 6.03 8.89
N LEU A 62 1.92 4.78 8.48
CA LEU A 62 1.12 3.82 9.25
C LEU A 62 1.66 3.60 10.66
N VAL A 63 2.99 3.55 10.80
CA VAL A 63 3.65 3.42 12.11
C VAL A 63 3.40 4.65 12.98
N LYS A 64 3.52 5.85 12.42
CA LYS A 64 3.23 7.10 13.15
C LYS A 64 1.76 7.15 13.61
N SER A 65 0.81 6.80 12.74
CA SER A 65 -0.61 6.77 13.09
C SER A 65 -0.94 5.74 14.18
N LYS A 66 -0.27 4.58 14.21
CA LYS A 66 -0.44 3.61 15.30
C LYS A 66 0.19 4.09 16.61
N CYS A 67 1.35 4.74 16.60
CA CYS A 67 1.99 5.25 17.83
C CYS A 67 1.21 6.38 18.53
N ILE A 68 0.37 7.13 17.80
CA ILE A 68 -0.49 8.16 18.42
C ILE A 68 -1.63 7.50 19.22
N LYS A 69 -2.21 6.39 18.72
CA LYS A 69 -3.27 5.67 19.43
C LYS A 69 -2.82 4.96 20.71
N TYR A 70 -1.52 4.77 20.92
CA TYR A 70 -0.98 4.18 22.17
C TYR A 70 -0.69 5.24 23.26
N LYS A 71 -0.98 6.52 23.01
CA LYS A 71 -0.74 7.62 23.98
C LYS A 71 -2.01 8.20 24.61
N GLU A 72 -3.19 7.63 24.34
CA GLU A 72 -4.47 8.10 24.88
C GLU A 72 -5.12 7.14 25.90
N ASP A 73 -4.34 6.18 26.42
CA ASP A 73 -4.77 5.22 27.45
C ASP A 73 -3.82 5.18 28.66
N LYS A 74 -3.31 6.34 29.11
CA LYS A 74 -2.61 6.41 30.40
C LYS A 74 -2.84 7.71 31.15
#